data_AF-A0A2S6IDE3-F1
#
_entry.id   AF-A0A2S6IDE3-F1
#
_cell.length_a   1.000
_cell.length_b   1.000
_cell.length_c   1.000
_cell.angle_alpha   90.00
_cell.angle_beta   90.00
_cell.angle_gamma   90.00
#
_symmetry.space_group_name_H-M   'P 1'
#
loop_
_entity.id
_entity.type
_entity.pdbx_description
1 polymer ?
#
loop_
_entity_poly.entity_id
_entity_poly.type
_entity_poly.pdbx_seq_one_letter_code
_entity_poly.pdbx_strand_id
1 'polypeptide(L)'
;MLSRIVQRLRRGRAAGSGCSCDCSGAEEWRRIIADHGWMVMAVPEGEGAPGFSHTVGLTERRLPEVIVYGLAPDVALQLLNDVAGRMAAGEEFADGQPIAGLLRGDHVLSLHDAIRLTDPLGAAFQLYGEEDVRVRQLAVPDREGRPPWDPRYAVPHLQPVLFDPPATGTFDPPATGRTCADGDHDLGDLDLDPHLGVLATGWVADGALPVLGVQHHDDGDWSFTDQVHDVDVEPARILCLHHLLDRDPSLAALMASLGAGWTAHRHALAAEWEVRPAGA
;
A
#
# COMPACT_ATOMS: atom_id res chain seq x y z
N MET A 1 -8.94 18.00 7.69
CA MET A 1 -10.41 17.92 7.94
C MET A 1 -10.97 16.54 7.57
N LEU A 2 -10.24 15.45 7.87
CA LEU A 2 -10.52 14.07 7.41
C LEU A 2 -10.82 13.10 8.58
N SER A 3 -11.17 13.63 9.76
CA SER A 3 -11.13 12.89 11.04
C SER A 3 -12.46 12.25 11.49
N ARG A 4 -13.55 12.28 10.69
CA ARG A 4 -14.88 11.88 11.22
C ARG A 4 -15.62 10.73 10.54
N ILE A 5 -15.08 10.08 9.51
CA ILE A 5 -15.81 9.02 8.79
C ILE A 5 -15.63 7.62 9.43
N VAL A 6 -14.54 7.36 10.16
CA VAL A 6 -14.20 6.00 10.60
C VAL A 6 -14.91 5.55 11.91
N GLN A 7 -15.59 6.43 12.65
CA GLN A 7 -16.10 6.08 14.00
C GLN A 7 -17.57 5.64 14.13
N ARG A 8 -18.32 5.37 13.05
CA ARG A 8 -19.76 5.03 13.16
C ARG A 8 -20.17 3.57 12.92
N LEU A 9 -19.25 2.64 12.68
CA LEU A 9 -19.60 1.22 12.46
C LEU A 9 -19.60 0.35 13.73
N ARG A 10 -19.95 0.92 14.89
CA ARG A 10 -20.20 0.16 16.13
C ARG A 10 -21.46 0.67 16.82
N ARG A 11 -22.63 0.12 16.46
CA ARG A 11 -23.77 -0.18 17.34
C ARG A 11 -25.02 -0.54 16.54
N GLY A 12 -25.57 -1.73 16.82
CA GLY A 12 -27.01 -1.95 16.65
C GLY A 12 -27.40 -3.31 16.10
N ARG A 13 -27.43 -4.34 16.96
CA ARG A 13 -28.32 -5.49 16.78
C ARG A 13 -29.39 -5.43 17.86
N ALA A 14 -30.63 -5.12 17.48
CA ALA A 14 -31.85 -5.50 18.20
C ALA A 14 -33.05 -5.38 17.25
N ALA A 15 -33.91 -6.40 17.29
CA ALA A 15 -35.02 -6.65 16.38
C ALA A 15 -36.23 -5.71 16.58
N GLY A 16 -37.00 -5.49 15.51
CA GLY A 16 -38.36 -4.92 15.59
C GLY A 16 -38.82 -4.22 14.31
N SER A 17 -39.65 -4.91 13.53
CA SER A 17 -40.62 -4.43 12.52
C SER A 17 -40.50 -3.01 11.94
N GLY A 18 -40.34 -2.94 10.62
CA GLY A 18 -40.64 -1.76 9.81
C GLY A 18 -39.47 -1.39 8.91
N CYS A 19 -39.70 -1.43 7.59
CA CYS A 19 -38.76 -1.10 6.53
C CYS A 19 -37.77 0.03 6.93
N SER A 20 -36.51 -0.32 7.20
CA SER A 20 -35.39 0.61 7.33
C SER A 20 -34.18 0.03 6.61
N CYS A 21 -34.31 -0.14 5.29
CA CYS A 21 -33.15 -0.43 4.47
C CYS A 21 -32.18 0.76 4.59
N ASP A 22 -30.95 0.49 5.01
CA ASP A 22 -29.88 1.49 5.06
C ASP A 22 -29.44 1.84 3.63
N CYS A 23 -30.24 2.67 2.94
CA CYS A 23 -29.96 3.16 1.58
C CYS A 23 -28.80 4.17 1.54
N SER A 24 -28.39 4.67 2.71
CA SER A 24 -27.51 5.84 2.82
C SER A 24 -26.08 5.55 2.36
N GLY A 25 -25.55 4.37 2.69
CA GLY A 25 -24.20 3.96 2.26
C GLY A 25 -24.08 3.78 0.75
N ALA A 26 -25.07 3.15 0.11
CA ALA A 26 -25.05 2.90 -1.32
C ALA A 26 -25.16 4.19 -2.15
N GLU A 27 -25.92 5.18 -1.70
CA GLU A 27 -25.99 6.50 -2.34
C GLU A 27 -24.67 7.27 -2.23
N GLU A 28 -24.00 7.17 -1.08
CA GLU A 28 -22.69 7.77 -0.86
C GLU A 28 -21.61 7.13 -1.74
N TRP A 29 -21.56 5.80 -1.82
CA TRP A 29 -20.62 5.10 -2.71
C TRP A 29 -20.84 5.48 -4.17
N ARG A 30 -22.09 5.52 -4.63
CA ARG A 30 -22.40 5.97 -6.01
C ARG A 30 -21.91 7.38 -6.30
N ARG A 31 -22.02 8.30 -5.34
CA ARG A 31 -21.52 9.66 -5.49
C ARG A 31 -20.00 9.70 -5.62
N ILE A 32 -19.28 8.97 -4.77
CA ILE A 32 -17.81 8.86 -4.84
C ILE A 32 -17.39 8.25 -6.19
N ILE A 33 -18.06 7.19 -6.63
CA ILE A 33 -17.78 6.51 -7.90
C ILE A 33 -18.09 7.43 -9.08
N ALA A 34 -19.17 8.22 -9.04
CA ALA A 34 -19.47 9.19 -10.09
C ALA A 34 -18.40 10.28 -10.20
N ASP A 35 -17.88 10.76 -9.07
CA ASP A 35 -16.90 11.85 -9.02
C ASP A 35 -15.48 11.37 -9.41
N HIS A 36 -15.10 10.15 -9.02
CA HIS A 36 -13.72 9.64 -9.15
C HIS A 36 -13.56 8.48 -10.15
N GLY A 37 -14.67 7.87 -10.58
CA GLY A 37 -14.69 6.71 -11.48
C GLY A 37 -14.74 5.36 -10.77
N TRP A 38 -14.10 5.23 -9.61
CA TRP A 38 -14.16 4.08 -8.71
C TRP A 38 -13.76 4.54 -7.30
N MET A 39 -13.94 3.68 -6.31
CA MET A 39 -13.42 3.84 -4.96
C MET A 39 -12.62 2.61 -4.54
N VAL A 40 -11.84 2.73 -3.47
CA VAL A 40 -11.17 1.60 -2.81
C VAL A 40 -11.75 1.41 -1.43
N MET A 41 -12.05 0.17 -1.08
CA MET A 41 -12.58 -0.23 0.22
C MET A 41 -11.60 -1.19 0.90
N ALA A 42 -11.23 -0.87 2.14
CA ALA A 42 -10.42 -1.74 2.99
C ALA A 42 -11.33 -2.53 3.94
N VAL A 43 -11.14 -3.84 3.97
CA VAL A 43 -11.77 -4.77 4.89
C VAL A 43 -10.70 -5.23 5.89
N PRO A 44 -10.86 -4.93 7.19
CA PRO A 44 -9.87 -5.32 8.19
C PRO A 44 -9.81 -6.84 8.35
N GLU A 45 -8.68 -7.32 8.88
CA GLU A 45 -8.51 -8.73 9.25
C GLU A 45 -9.60 -9.19 10.22
N GLY A 46 -10.12 -10.40 9.98
CA GLY A 46 -11.12 -11.06 10.81
C GLY A 46 -10.58 -12.29 11.54
N GLU A 47 -11.43 -12.98 12.30
CA GLU A 47 -11.04 -14.23 12.94
C GLU A 47 -10.70 -15.31 11.91
N GLY A 48 -9.40 -15.52 11.66
CA GLY A 48 -8.90 -16.55 10.73
C GLY A 48 -8.95 -16.19 9.25
N ALA A 49 -9.20 -14.92 8.89
CA ALA A 49 -9.23 -14.45 7.52
C ALA A 49 -8.39 -13.16 7.38
N PRO A 50 -7.44 -13.08 6.42
CA PRO A 50 -6.58 -11.92 6.25
C PRO A 50 -7.37 -10.68 5.83
N GLY A 51 -6.90 -9.52 6.26
CA GLY A 51 -7.41 -8.25 5.76
C GLY A 51 -7.11 -8.07 4.27
N PHE A 52 -8.00 -7.39 3.56
CA PHE A 52 -7.87 -7.12 2.14
C PHE A 52 -8.41 -5.75 1.78
N SER A 53 -8.00 -5.25 0.63
CA SER A 53 -8.62 -4.08 0.01
C SER A 53 -9.06 -4.41 -1.40
N HIS A 54 -10.13 -3.78 -1.86
CA HIS A 54 -10.63 -3.97 -3.21
C HIS A 54 -11.18 -2.69 -3.81
N THR A 55 -11.23 -2.64 -5.14
CA THR A 55 -11.93 -1.58 -5.87
C THR A 55 -13.44 -1.79 -5.84
N VAL A 56 -14.18 -0.70 -6.00
CA VAL A 56 -15.63 -0.69 -6.24
C VAL A 56 -15.93 0.34 -7.30
N GLY A 57 -16.57 -0.07 -8.40
CA GLY A 57 -17.01 0.82 -9.48
C GLY A 57 -16.35 0.57 -10.83
N LEU A 58 -15.32 -0.29 -10.88
CA LEU A 58 -14.76 -0.74 -12.16
C LEU A 58 -15.77 -1.53 -12.98
N THR A 59 -16.70 -2.20 -12.29
CA THR A 59 -17.81 -2.94 -12.91
C THR A 59 -18.67 -2.06 -13.82
N GLU A 60 -18.94 -0.78 -13.46
CA GLU A 60 -19.70 0.16 -14.31
C GLU A 60 -18.99 0.46 -15.64
N ARG A 61 -17.66 0.33 -15.64
CA ARG A 61 -16.80 0.49 -16.81
C ARG A 61 -16.57 -0.81 -17.56
N ARG A 62 -17.26 -1.89 -17.18
CA ARG A 62 -17.08 -3.27 -17.67
C ARG A 62 -15.68 -3.83 -17.42
N LEU A 63 -14.97 -3.27 -16.45
CA LEU A 63 -13.67 -3.75 -15.99
C LEU A 63 -13.87 -4.63 -14.75
N PRO A 64 -13.03 -5.65 -14.52
CA PRO A 64 -13.10 -6.42 -13.27
C PRO A 64 -12.68 -5.55 -12.09
N GLU A 65 -13.28 -5.79 -10.92
CA GLU A 65 -12.77 -5.25 -9.66
C GLU A 65 -11.43 -5.94 -9.32
N VAL A 66 -10.55 -5.22 -8.63
CA VAL A 66 -9.24 -5.73 -8.23
C VAL A 66 -9.20 -5.87 -6.70
N ILE A 67 -8.74 -7.02 -6.21
CA ILE A 67 -8.56 -7.33 -4.79
C ILE A 67 -7.08 -7.58 -4.47
N VAL A 68 -6.60 -7.10 -3.33
CA VAL A 68 -5.25 -7.32 -2.82
C VAL A 68 -5.27 -7.60 -1.33
N TYR A 69 -4.40 -8.50 -0.86
CA TYR A 69 -4.32 -8.96 0.52
C TYR A 69 -2.97 -8.62 1.14
N GLY A 70 -2.93 -8.54 2.47
CA GLY A 70 -1.68 -8.47 3.22
C GLY A 70 -0.88 -7.18 3.06
N LEU A 71 -1.52 -6.14 2.54
CA LEU A 71 -0.95 -4.81 2.42
C LEU A 71 -1.60 -3.85 3.41
N ALA A 72 -0.82 -2.87 3.86
CA ALA A 72 -1.35 -1.74 4.60
C ALA A 72 -2.40 -0.99 3.72
N PRO A 73 -3.50 -0.46 4.30
CA PRO A 73 -4.61 0.11 3.52
C PRO A 73 -4.23 1.24 2.56
N ASP A 74 -3.26 2.06 2.93
CA ASP A 74 -2.69 3.15 2.14
C ASP A 74 -1.85 2.64 0.94
N VAL A 75 -1.07 1.58 1.14
CA VAL A 75 -0.33 0.90 0.07
C VAL A 75 -1.31 0.24 -0.91
N ALA A 76 -2.31 -0.46 -0.38
CA ALA A 76 -3.34 -1.09 -1.17
C ALA A 76 -4.13 -0.06 -1.98
N LEU A 77 -4.51 1.07 -1.37
CA LEU A 77 -5.18 2.19 -2.04
C LEU A 77 -4.39 2.68 -3.26
N GLN A 78 -3.10 2.92 -3.12
CA GLN A 78 -2.25 3.41 -4.22
C GLN A 78 -2.14 2.37 -5.34
N LEU A 79 -1.81 1.12 -5.01
CA LEU A 79 -1.66 0.06 -6.00
C LEU A 79 -2.95 -0.20 -6.77
N LEU A 80 -4.07 -0.27 -6.05
CA LEU A 80 -5.38 -0.49 -6.68
C LEU A 80 -5.79 0.68 -7.57
N ASN A 81 -5.51 1.93 -7.16
CA ASN A 81 -5.77 3.09 -8.02
C ASN A 81 -4.88 3.12 -9.26
N ASP A 82 -3.61 2.75 -9.17
CA ASP A 82 -2.71 2.69 -10.33
C ASP A 82 -3.16 1.60 -11.31
N VAL A 83 -3.41 0.38 -10.83
CA VAL A 83 -3.93 -0.73 -11.66
C VAL A 83 -5.27 -0.34 -12.30
N ALA A 84 -6.21 0.20 -11.53
CA ALA A 84 -7.49 0.67 -12.02
C ALA A 84 -7.35 1.78 -13.08
N GLY A 85 -6.43 2.72 -12.85
CA GLY A 85 -6.13 3.81 -13.78
C GLY A 85 -5.57 3.30 -15.11
N ARG A 86 -4.61 2.37 -15.07
CA ARG A 86 -4.04 1.73 -16.25
C ARG A 86 -5.08 0.92 -17.04
N MET A 87 -5.91 0.12 -16.34
CA MET A 87 -7.03 -0.60 -16.96
C MET A 87 -8.02 0.36 -17.63
N ALA A 88 -8.37 1.46 -16.96
CA ALA A 88 -9.27 2.48 -17.50
C ALA A 88 -8.67 3.25 -18.69
N ALA A 89 -7.34 3.36 -18.76
CA ALA A 89 -6.61 3.91 -19.90
C ALA A 89 -6.50 2.93 -21.08
N GLY A 90 -6.96 1.69 -20.92
CA GLY A 90 -6.97 0.65 -21.95
C GLY A 90 -5.75 -0.28 -21.94
N GLU A 91 -4.94 -0.26 -20.88
CA GLU A 91 -3.88 -1.25 -20.72
C GLU A 91 -4.49 -2.65 -20.46
N GLU A 92 -4.10 -3.62 -21.28
CA GLU A 92 -4.55 -5.00 -21.15
C GLU A 92 -3.56 -5.80 -20.28
N PHE A 93 -4.04 -6.29 -19.13
CA PHE A 93 -3.27 -7.18 -18.26
C PHE A 93 -3.61 -8.63 -18.56
N ALA A 94 -2.72 -9.34 -19.25
CA ALA A 94 -2.87 -10.78 -19.43
C ALA A 94 -2.75 -11.53 -18.08
N ASP A 95 -3.47 -12.64 -17.97
CA ASP A 95 -3.53 -13.43 -16.73
C ASP A 95 -2.15 -13.95 -16.32
N GLY A 96 -1.78 -13.70 -15.07
CA GLY A 96 -0.50 -14.09 -14.48
C GLY A 96 0.75 -13.43 -15.08
N GLN A 97 0.59 -12.47 -16.00
CA GLN A 97 1.76 -11.75 -16.53
C GLN A 97 2.31 -10.73 -15.52
N PRO A 98 3.65 -10.58 -15.48
CA PRO A 98 4.33 -9.50 -14.80
C PRO A 98 3.74 -8.11 -15.10
N ILE A 99 3.42 -7.36 -14.06
CA ILE A 99 3.10 -5.94 -14.16
C ILE A 99 4.30 -5.15 -13.65
N ALA A 100 4.97 -4.47 -14.58
CA ALA A 100 6.11 -3.62 -14.27
C ALA A 100 5.68 -2.26 -13.71
N GLY A 101 6.51 -1.69 -12.84
CA GLY A 101 6.37 -0.31 -12.38
C GLY A 101 5.18 -0.04 -11.47
N LEU A 102 4.61 -1.07 -10.82
CA LEU A 102 3.64 -0.90 -9.72
C LEU A 102 4.35 -0.72 -8.37
N LEU A 103 5.48 -1.39 -8.16
CA LEU A 103 6.35 -1.24 -7.00
C LEU A 103 7.75 -0.86 -7.46
N ARG A 104 8.52 -0.18 -6.59
CA ARG A 104 9.96 0.01 -6.81
C ARG A 104 10.74 -1.23 -6.38
N GLY A 105 11.80 -1.56 -7.13
CA GLY A 105 12.60 -2.77 -6.97
C GLY A 105 12.22 -3.84 -7.98
N ASP A 106 12.83 -5.02 -7.88
CA ASP A 106 12.60 -6.14 -8.83
C ASP A 106 11.33 -6.96 -8.49
N HIS A 107 10.47 -6.44 -7.61
CA HIS A 107 9.22 -7.10 -7.25
C HIS A 107 8.20 -6.97 -8.36
N VAL A 108 7.91 -8.12 -8.97
CA VAL A 108 6.92 -8.23 -10.04
C VAL A 108 5.60 -8.68 -9.45
N LEU A 109 4.58 -7.84 -9.57
CA LEU A 109 3.21 -8.22 -9.24
C LEU A 109 2.58 -8.86 -10.47
N SER A 110 1.53 -9.62 -10.25
CA SER A 110 0.76 -10.23 -11.33
C SER A 110 -0.72 -10.17 -11.00
N LEU A 111 -1.55 -10.03 -12.03
CA LEU A 111 -3.00 -9.95 -11.89
C LEU A 111 -3.61 -11.27 -12.40
N HIS A 112 -4.46 -11.89 -11.57
CA HIS A 112 -5.03 -13.22 -11.82
C HIS A 112 -6.55 -13.21 -11.72
N ASP A 113 -7.26 -13.88 -12.62
CA ASP A 113 -8.71 -14.04 -12.53
C ASP A 113 -9.09 -14.85 -11.27
N ALA A 114 -9.90 -14.24 -10.39
CA ALA A 114 -10.28 -14.85 -9.12
C ALA A 114 -11.48 -15.80 -9.33
N ILE A 115 -11.21 -17.11 -9.37
CA ILE A 115 -12.23 -18.16 -9.58
C ILE A 115 -12.69 -18.84 -8.27
N ARG A 116 -12.00 -18.57 -7.16
CA ARG A 116 -12.27 -19.13 -5.81
C ARG A 116 -12.63 -18.06 -4.80
N LEU A 117 -13.17 -16.93 -5.25
CA LEU A 117 -13.53 -15.82 -4.39
C LEU A 117 -14.59 -16.26 -3.38
N THR A 118 -14.23 -16.21 -2.10
CA THR A 118 -15.16 -16.43 -0.97
C THR A 118 -15.35 -15.18 -0.12
N ASP A 119 -14.57 -14.13 -0.40
CA ASP A 119 -14.57 -12.90 0.38
C ASP A 119 -15.75 -12.00 0.01
N PRO A 120 -16.38 -11.35 1.00
CA PRO A 120 -17.52 -10.48 0.76
C PRO A 120 -17.05 -9.11 0.24
N LEU A 121 -17.12 -8.87 -1.07
CA LEU A 121 -16.97 -7.54 -1.65
C LEU A 121 -18.26 -6.73 -1.46
N GLY A 122 -18.66 -6.55 -0.19
CA GLY A 122 -20.01 -6.14 0.20
C GLY A 122 -20.53 -4.92 -0.57
N ALA A 123 -19.70 -3.89 -0.76
CA ALA A 123 -20.10 -2.70 -1.51
C ALA A 123 -20.27 -2.95 -3.02
N ALA A 124 -19.37 -3.71 -3.66
CA ALA A 124 -19.47 -4.03 -5.07
C ALA A 124 -20.68 -4.93 -5.35
N PHE A 125 -20.88 -5.97 -4.55
CA PHE A 125 -22.02 -6.87 -4.67
C PHE A 125 -23.36 -6.17 -4.41
N GLN A 126 -23.40 -5.24 -3.45
CA GLN A 126 -24.61 -4.44 -3.20
C GLN A 126 -24.94 -3.49 -4.35
N LEU A 127 -23.94 -2.93 -5.04
CA LEU A 127 -24.16 -1.98 -6.13
C LEU A 127 -24.47 -2.66 -7.47
N TYR A 128 -23.80 -3.78 -7.76
CA TYR A 128 -23.80 -4.40 -9.10
C TYR A 128 -24.40 -5.80 -9.13
N GLY A 129 -24.58 -6.46 -7.98
CA GLY A 129 -24.98 -7.87 -7.91
C GLY A 129 -23.78 -8.82 -8.04
N GLU A 130 -23.80 -9.92 -7.28
CA GLU A 130 -22.68 -10.88 -7.23
C GLU A 130 -22.37 -11.50 -8.60
N GLU A 131 -23.39 -11.77 -9.42
CA GLU A 131 -23.23 -12.44 -10.72
C GLU A 131 -22.54 -11.55 -11.77
N ASP A 132 -22.61 -10.23 -11.63
CA ASP A 132 -22.06 -9.26 -12.59
C ASP A 132 -20.66 -8.77 -12.20
N VAL A 133 -20.24 -8.99 -10.95
CA VAL A 133 -18.92 -8.55 -10.44
C VAL A 133 -17.85 -9.58 -10.78
N ARG A 134 -17.06 -9.29 -11.81
CA ARG A 134 -15.83 -10.02 -12.11
C ARG A 134 -14.70 -9.49 -11.23
N VAL A 135 -13.86 -10.38 -10.72
CA VAL A 135 -12.78 -10.01 -9.79
C VAL A 135 -11.44 -10.57 -10.26
N ARG A 136 -10.38 -9.77 -10.12
CA ARG A 136 -9.00 -10.20 -10.29
C ARG A 136 -8.18 -9.95 -9.03
N GLN A 137 -7.38 -10.93 -8.63
CA GLN A 137 -6.45 -10.81 -7.51
C GLN A 137 -5.12 -10.23 -8.00
N LEU A 138 -4.69 -9.14 -7.38
CA LEU A 138 -3.32 -8.64 -7.49
C LEU A 138 -2.44 -9.44 -6.53
N ALA A 139 -1.65 -10.37 -7.06
CA ALA A 139 -0.73 -11.18 -6.27
C ALA A 139 0.56 -10.40 -6.00
N VAL A 140 0.88 -10.22 -4.72
CA VAL A 140 2.09 -9.52 -4.28
C VAL A 140 3.13 -10.56 -3.86
N PRO A 141 4.37 -10.52 -4.39
CA PRO A 141 5.42 -11.40 -3.92
C PRO A 141 5.93 -10.98 -2.53
N ASP A 142 6.63 -11.88 -1.83
CA ASP A 142 7.36 -11.53 -0.62
C ASP A 142 8.68 -10.80 -0.94
N ARG A 143 9.46 -10.51 0.12
CA ARG A 143 10.75 -9.81 0.04
C ARG A 143 11.79 -10.54 -0.83
N GLU A 144 11.64 -11.84 -1.02
CA GLU A 144 12.51 -12.67 -1.84
C GLU A 144 11.97 -12.85 -3.27
N GLY A 145 10.92 -12.11 -3.63
CA GLY A 145 10.28 -12.19 -4.94
C GLY A 145 9.42 -13.44 -5.12
N ARG A 146 9.14 -14.19 -4.03
CA ARG A 146 8.38 -15.43 -4.11
C ARG A 146 6.89 -15.10 -4.16
N PRO A 147 6.12 -15.67 -5.09
CA PRO A 147 4.68 -15.47 -5.13
C PRO A 147 3.96 -16.18 -3.98
N PRO A 148 2.70 -15.82 -3.67
CA PRO A 148 1.95 -16.38 -2.53
C PRO A 148 1.66 -17.88 -2.62
N TRP A 149 1.85 -18.50 -3.80
CA TRP A 149 1.73 -19.95 -4.00
C TRP A 149 3.08 -20.69 -3.91
N ASP A 150 4.21 -20.01 -3.74
CA ASP A 150 5.49 -20.67 -3.46
C ASP A 150 5.46 -21.24 -2.03
N PRO A 151 5.79 -22.53 -1.82
CA PRO A 151 5.83 -23.13 -0.48
C PRO A 151 6.76 -22.42 0.52
N ARG A 152 7.69 -21.61 0.04
CA ARG A 152 8.66 -20.85 0.85
C ARG A 152 8.22 -19.41 1.11
N TYR A 153 7.04 -18.99 0.65
CA TYR A 153 6.53 -17.63 0.84
C TYR A 153 6.60 -17.21 2.31
N ALA A 154 7.14 -16.01 2.57
CA ALA A 154 7.55 -15.57 3.90
C ALA A 154 6.45 -15.59 4.97
N VAL A 155 5.20 -15.33 4.57
CA VAL A 155 4.05 -15.29 5.49
C VAL A 155 2.92 -16.18 4.95
N PRO A 156 2.91 -17.47 5.27
CA PRO A 156 1.86 -18.38 4.85
C PRO A 156 0.46 -17.84 5.19
N HIS A 157 -0.50 -18.03 4.29
CA HIS A 157 -1.90 -17.62 4.46
C HIS A 157 -2.18 -16.11 4.51
N LEU A 158 -1.16 -15.25 4.42
CA LEU A 158 -1.35 -13.80 4.31
C LEU A 158 -2.21 -13.42 3.10
N GLN A 159 -2.01 -14.14 1.99
CA GLN A 159 -2.78 -13.98 0.77
C GLN A 159 -3.37 -15.34 0.38
N PRO A 160 -4.70 -15.54 0.44
CA PRO A 160 -5.32 -16.72 -0.15
C PRO A 160 -5.12 -16.67 -1.67
N VAL A 161 -4.84 -17.82 -2.29
CA VAL A 161 -4.71 -17.92 -3.74
C VAL A 161 -6.08 -18.19 -4.34
N LEU A 162 -6.70 -17.15 -4.91
CA LEU A 162 -8.07 -17.19 -5.45
C LEU A 162 -8.17 -17.82 -6.84
N PHE A 163 -7.06 -18.31 -7.39
CA PHE A 163 -6.93 -18.83 -8.75
C PHE A 163 -6.25 -20.22 -8.74
N ASP A 164 -6.13 -20.84 -9.91
CA ASP A 164 -5.29 -22.01 -10.09
C ASP A 164 -3.83 -21.54 -10.26
N PRO A 165 -2.93 -21.76 -9.27
CA PRO A 165 -1.57 -21.26 -9.38
C PRO A 165 -0.88 -21.94 -10.58
N PRO A 166 -0.03 -21.21 -11.32
CA PRO A 166 0.77 -21.82 -12.38
C PRO A 166 1.59 -22.97 -11.78
N ALA A 167 1.68 -24.10 -12.49
CA ALA A 167 2.55 -25.20 -12.10
C ALA A 167 3.94 -24.62 -11.82
N THR A 168 4.55 -24.98 -10.68
CA THR A 168 5.82 -24.46 -10.17
C THR A 168 6.95 -24.64 -11.20
N GLY A 169 7.01 -23.74 -12.17
CA GLY A 169 8.16 -23.41 -12.97
C GLY A 169 8.89 -22.30 -12.23
N THR A 170 10.20 -22.41 -12.12
CA THR A 170 11.10 -21.41 -11.56
C THR A 170 10.69 -20.00 -12.04
N PHE A 171 10.22 -19.17 -11.12
CA PHE A 171 10.15 -17.74 -11.33
C PHE A 171 11.59 -17.24 -11.46
N ASP A 172 12.05 -17.07 -12.70
CA ASP A 172 13.32 -16.42 -13.01
C ASP A 172 13.05 -14.90 -13.03
N PRO A 173 13.43 -14.14 -11.97
CA PRO A 173 13.35 -12.69 -12.04
C PRO A 173 14.23 -12.19 -13.19
N PRO A 174 13.86 -11.10 -13.90
CA PRO A 174 14.70 -10.53 -14.94
C PRO A 174 16.07 -10.22 -14.35
N ALA A 175 17.12 -10.71 -15.03
CA ALA A 175 18.50 -10.63 -14.58
C ALA A 175 19.03 -9.17 -14.68
N THR A 176 18.64 -8.31 -13.74
CA THR A 176 19.27 -7.02 -13.50
C THR A 176 19.90 -7.06 -12.12
N GLY A 177 21.14 -7.55 -12.07
CA GLY A 177 21.88 -7.78 -10.83
C GLY A 177 22.05 -6.54 -9.97
N ARG A 178 21.36 -6.53 -8.82
CA ARG A 178 21.88 -6.38 -7.44
C ARG A 178 20.69 -6.51 -6.49
N THR A 179 20.57 -7.65 -5.82
CA THR A 179 19.60 -7.86 -4.75
C THR A 179 20.09 -7.21 -3.46
N CYS A 180 19.19 -6.66 -2.65
CA CYS A 180 19.47 -6.10 -1.32
C CYS A 180 20.00 -7.15 -0.30
N ALA A 181 20.19 -8.40 -0.73
CA ALA A 181 20.52 -9.56 0.09
C ALA A 181 22.01 -9.69 0.47
N ASP A 182 22.88 -8.78 0.01
CA ASP A 182 24.33 -8.97 0.09
C ASP A 182 25.03 -8.22 1.24
N GLY A 183 24.30 -7.69 2.23
CA GLY A 183 24.90 -6.90 3.31
C GLY A 183 24.30 -7.13 4.71
N ASP A 184 24.98 -7.94 5.53
CA ASP A 184 24.86 -7.86 7.00
C ASP A 184 25.43 -6.51 7.45
N HIS A 185 24.57 -5.56 7.81
CA HIS A 185 24.98 -4.24 8.28
C HIS A 185 24.50 -4.01 9.71
N ASP A 186 25.40 -4.28 10.66
CA ASP A 186 25.27 -3.93 12.08
C ASP A 186 25.29 -2.40 12.24
N LEU A 187 24.12 -1.82 12.52
CA LEU A 187 23.92 -0.37 12.68
C LEU A 187 23.88 0.08 14.17
N GLY A 188 24.31 -0.78 15.12
CA GLY A 188 24.44 -0.41 16.53
C GLY A 188 23.12 -0.30 17.30
N ASP A 189 23.10 0.51 18.38
CA ASP A 189 22.04 0.62 19.41
C ASP A 189 20.68 1.20 18.94
N LEU A 190 20.41 1.23 17.63
CA LEU A 190 19.10 1.61 17.11
C LEU A 190 18.12 0.46 17.32
N ASP A 191 17.17 0.61 18.26
CA ASP A 191 16.00 -0.27 18.37
C ASP A 191 14.96 0.04 17.27
N LEU A 192 15.44 0.15 16.03
CA LEU A 192 14.65 0.41 14.83
C LEU A 192 15.11 -0.58 13.76
N ASP A 193 14.15 -1.27 13.15
CA ASP A 193 14.45 -2.14 12.01
C ASP A 193 14.99 -1.26 10.86
N PRO A 194 16.24 -1.47 10.38
CA PRO A 194 16.76 -0.74 9.23
C PRO A 194 15.94 -0.99 7.95
N HIS A 195 15.05 -1.98 7.95
CA HIS A 195 14.10 -2.24 6.88
C HIS A 195 12.70 -1.67 7.14
N LEU A 196 12.56 -0.80 8.15
CA LEU A 196 11.33 -0.05 8.41
C LEU A 196 10.92 0.73 7.15
N GLY A 197 9.65 0.61 6.78
CA GLY A 197 9.05 1.40 5.70
C GLY A 197 8.88 2.84 6.18
N VAL A 198 9.51 3.78 5.49
CA VAL A 198 9.46 5.20 5.83
C VAL A 198 9.00 6.05 4.64
N LEU A 199 8.26 7.11 4.92
CA LEU A 199 7.74 8.00 3.88
C LEU A 199 8.83 8.97 3.43
N ALA A 200 8.97 9.19 2.14
CA ALA A 200 9.80 10.27 1.63
C ALA A 200 9.16 10.97 0.43
N THR A 201 9.37 12.27 0.28
CA THR A 201 9.00 12.99 -0.96
C THR A 201 9.58 12.30 -2.20
N GLY A 202 8.88 12.38 -3.35
CA GLY A 202 9.26 11.65 -4.57
C GLY A 202 10.73 11.85 -4.99
N TRP A 203 11.24 13.09 -4.91
CA TRP A 203 12.62 13.45 -5.25
C TRP A 203 13.67 12.87 -4.30
N VAL A 204 13.39 12.88 -2.99
CA VAL A 204 14.25 12.23 -1.98
C VAL A 204 14.23 10.72 -2.18
N ALA A 205 13.06 10.17 -2.46
CA ALA A 205 12.91 8.76 -2.75
C ALA A 205 13.72 8.35 -3.98
N ASP A 206 13.61 9.10 -5.09
CA ASP A 206 14.38 8.87 -6.31
C ASP A 206 15.90 9.08 -6.12
N GLY A 207 16.33 9.63 -4.97
CA GLY A 207 17.73 9.97 -4.72
C GLY A 207 18.21 11.17 -5.53
N ALA A 208 17.28 11.91 -6.14
CA ALA A 208 17.55 13.11 -6.91
C ALA A 208 17.89 14.31 -6.01
N LEU A 209 17.34 14.33 -4.78
CA LEU A 209 17.59 15.38 -3.78
C LEU A 209 17.94 14.75 -2.42
N PRO A 210 18.81 15.40 -1.61
CA PRO A 210 19.16 14.91 -0.29
C PRO A 210 18.00 15.06 0.69
N VAL A 211 17.96 14.23 1.73
CA VAL A 211 17.10 14.45 2.89
C VAL A 211 17.52 15.74 3.57
N LEU A 212 16.65 16.73 3.66
CA LEU A 212 16.92 17.97 4.40
C LEU A 212 15.96 18.13 5.58
N GLY A 213 14.77 17.54 5.53
CA GLY A 213 13.80 17.49 6.61
C GLY A 213 13.51 16.06 7.06
N VAL A 214 13.37 15.87 8.37
CA VAL A 214 12.91 14.62 8.98
C VAL A 214 11.83 14.95 9.99
N GLN A 215 10.74 14.19 9.99
CA GLN A 215 9.68 14.33 10.97
C GLN A 215 9.36 12.96 11.58
N HIS A 216 9.30 12.92 12.91
CA HIS A 216 8.77 11.80 13.67
C HIS A 216 7.37 12.18 14.12
N HIS A 217 6.37 11.55 13.52
CA HIS A 217 4.96 11.81 13.77
C HIS A 217 4.54 11.26 15.14
N ASP A 218 3.45 11.80 15.69
CA ASP A 218 2.94 11.39 17.02
C ASP A 218 2.43 9.94 17.07
N ASP A 219 2.12 9.36 15.92
CA ASP A 219 1.73 7.96 15.73
C ASP A 219 2.92 7.00 15.60
N GLY A 220 4.15 7.52 15.60
CA GLY A 220 5.39 6.74 15.47
C GLY A 220 5.91 6.62 14.04
N ASP A 221 5.24 7.23 13.06
CA ASP A 221 5.69 7.20 11.66
C ASP A 221 6.83 8.19 11.40
N TRP A 222 7.60 7.92 10.35
CA TRP A 222 8.71 8.76 9.91
C TRP A 222 8.49 9.29 8.50
N SER A 223 8.73 10.58 8.31
CA SER A 223 8.75 11.20 6.99
C SER A 223 10.03 11.97 6.71
N PHE A 224 10.48 11.89 5.46
CA PHE A 224 11.76 12.41 4.96
C PHE A 224 11.52 13.33 3.75
N THR A 225 11.97 14.58 3.83
CA THR A 225 11.67 15.60 2.81
C THR A 225 12.93 16.35 2.40
N ASP A 226 12.90 17.01 1.25
CA ASP A 226 13.94 17.94 0.82
C ASP A 226 13.64 19.39 1.25
N GLN A 227 12.59 19.60 2.06
CA GLN A 227 12.05 20.89 2.53
C GLN A 227 11.56 21.88 1.45
N VAL A 228 11.81 21.61 0.17
CA VAL A 228 11.45 22.53 -0.92
C VAL A 228 10.21 22.05 -1.65
N HIS A 229 10.09 20.74 -1.89
CA HIS A 229 8.98 20.18 -2.65
C HIS A 229 7.90 19.62 -1.71
N ASP A 230 6.67 20.10 -1.92
CA ASP A 230 5.49 19.59 -1.25
C ASP A 230 5.07 18.23 -1.84
N VAL A 231 4.48 17.38 -1.02
CA VAL A 231 3.95 16.06 -1.40
C VAL A 231 2.85 16.14 -2.48
N ASP A 232 2.27 17.33 -2.66
CA ASP A 232 1.27 17.64 -3.67
C ASP A 232 1.84 17.80 -5.10
N VAL A 233 3.16 18.00 -5.24
CA VAL A 233 3.82 18.17 -6.54
C VAL A 233 4.36 16.85 -7.07
N GLU A 234 4.94 16.04 -6.18
CA GLU A 234 5.35 14.66 -6.46
C GLU A 234 4.96 13.80 -5.24
N PRO A 235 4.11 12.78 -5.41
CA PRO A 235 3.57 12.02 -4.30
C PRO A 235 4.70 11.40 -3.47
N ALA A 236 4.55 11.48 -2.14
CA ALA A 236 5.45 10.80 -1.23
C ALA A 236 5.43 9.28 -1.50
N ARG A 237 6.60 8.65 -1.44
CA ARG A 237 6.82 7.23 -1.70
C ARG A 237 7.39 6.58 -0.44
N ILE A 238 7.03 5.33 -0.21
CA ILE A 238 7.59 4.54 0.89
C ILE A 238 8.92 3.93 0.44
N LEU A 239 9.93 4.02 1.30
CA LEU A 239 11.26 3.48 1.11
C LEU A 239 11.62 2.57 2.27
N CYS A 240 12.53 1.64 2.01
CA CYS A 240 13.30 0.99 3.05
C CYS A 240 14.23 2.03 3.71
N LEU A 241 14.19 2.16 5.04
CA LEU A 241 15.05 3.08 5.79
C LEU A 241 16.54 2.89 5.47
N HIS A 242 16.98 1.65 5.24
CA HIS A 242 18.32 1.28 4.79
C HIS A 242 18.74 2.08 3.57
N HIS A 243 17.88 2.24 2.57
CA HIS A 243 18.23 2.97 1.35
C HIS A 243 18.44 4.48 1.60
N LEU A 244 17.86 5.03 2.67
CA LEU A 244 18.15 6.40 3.10
C LEU A 244 19.43 6.45 3.94
N LEU A 245 19.66 5.47 4.83
CA LEU A 245 20.86 5.37 5.65
C LEU A 245 22.13 5.15 4.83
N ASP A 246 22.07 4.36 3.76
CA ASP A 246 23.19 4.19 2.81
C ASP A 246 23.59 5.49 2.12
N ARG A 247 22.59 6.32 1.81
CA ARG A 247 22.79 7.62 1.16
C ARG A 247 23.22 8.69 2.15
N ASP A 248 22.72 8.61 3.38
CA ASP A 248 23.00 9.53 4.46
C ASP A 248 23.05 8.82 5.82
N PRO A 249 24.25 8.38 6.23
CA PRO A 249 24.44 7.71 7.52
C PRO A 249 24.15 8.61 8.73
N SER A 250 24.10 9.94 8.56
CA SER A 250 23.83 10.86 9.67
C SER A 250 22.39 10.75 10.21
N LEU A 251 21.48 10.15 9.43
CA LEU A 251 20.10 9.93 9.85
C LEU A 251 19.99 8.93 11.00
N ALA A 252 20.89 7.94 11.08
CA ALA A 252 20.92 6.97 12.18
C ALA A 252 21.00 7.67 13.55
N ALA A 253 22.00 8.54 13.72
CA ALA A 253 22.20 9.26 14.97
C ALA A 253 21.05 10.23 15.28
N LEU A 254 20.47 10.86 14.24
CA LEU A 254 19.32 11.74 14.39
C LEU A 254 18.09 10.97 14.89
N MET A 255 17.73 9.87 14.22
CA MET A 255 16.54 9.07 14.53
C MET A 255 16.59 8.45 15.92
N ALA A 256 17.79 8.10 16.41
CA ALA A 256 17.99 7.64 17.79
C ALA A 256 17.57 8.67 18.84
N SER A 257 17.68 9.96 18.50
CA SER A 257 17.51 11.09 19.43
C SER A 257 16.22 11.88 19.22
N LEU A 258 15.56 11.71 18.07
CA LEU A 258 14.36 12.45 17.70
C LEU A 258 13.11 11.74 18.22
N GLY A 259 12.51 12.28 19.28
CA GLY A 259 11.26 11.74 19.84
C GLY A 259 10.03 11.99 18.95
N ALA A 260 8.96 11.24 19.19
CA ALA A 260 7.68 11.44 18.49
C ALA A 260 7.15 12.87 18.71
N GLY A 261 6.59 13.47 17.66
CA GLY A 261 6.13 14.85 17.65
C GLY A 261 7.25 15.89 17.43
N TRP A 262 8.44 15.47 16.97
CA TRP A 262 9.56 16.36 16.67
C TRP A 262 9.96 16.34 15.20
N THR A 263 10.55 17.44 14.77
CA THR A 263 11.05 17.67 13.41
C THR A 263 12.52 18.07 13.47
N ALA A 264 13.28 17.69 12.45
CA ALA A 264 14.67 18.07 12.28
C ALA A 264 14.91 18.59 10.87
N HIS A 265 15.67 19.67 10.79
CA HIS A 265 15.91 20.41 9.55
C HIS A 265 17.39 20.71 9.38
N ARG A 266 17.90 20.62 8.16
CA ARG A 266 19.24 21.11 7.79
C ARG A 266 19.21 21.76 6.42
N HIS A 267 20.14 22.67 6.15
CA HIS A 267 20.20 23.40 4.88
C HIS A 267 21.09 22.74 3.82
N ALA A 268 21.87 21.72 4.18
CA ALA A 268 22.71 20.92 3.28
C ALA A 268 23.05 19.56 3.92
N LEU A 269 23.47 18.57 3.13
CA LEU A 269 23.82 17.21 3.60
C LEU A 269 24.89 17.22 4.72
N ALA A 270 25.86 18.14 4.65
CA ALA A 270 26.94 18.27 5.62
C ALA A 270 26.63 19.23 6.78
N ALA A 271 25.44 19.86 6.80
CA ALA A 271 25.06 20.78 7.85
C ALA A 271 24.51 20.05 9.07
N GLU A 272 24.65 20.67 10.24
CA GLU A 272 24.07 20.15 11.48
C GLU A 272 22.53 20.19 11.45
N TRP A 273 21.91 19.25 12.18
CA TRP A 273 20.46 19.17 12.33
C TRP A 273 19.94 20.19 13.34
N GLU A 274 19.02 21.04 12.92
CA GLU A 274 18.21 21.90 13.79
C GLU A 274 16.92 21.16 14.17
N VAL A 275 16.77 20.83 15.46
CA VAL A 275 15.63 20.06 15.97
C VAL A 275 14.60 20.97 16.65
N ARG A 276 13.31 20.80 16.33
CA ARG A 276 12.19 21.60 16.86
C ARG A 276 10.93 20.73 17.05
N PRO A 277 10.06 21.03 18.02
CA PRO A 277 8.78 20.35 18.16
C PRO A 277 7.86 20.62 16.95
N ALA A 278 7.14 19.60 16.50
CA ALA A 278 6.22 19.70 15.37
C ALA A 278 5.04 20.62 15.75
N GLY A 279 4.88 21.74 15.03
CA GLY A 279 3.78 22.70 15.23
C GLY A 279 4.08 23.95 16.06
N ALA A 280 5.36 24.25 16.33
CA ALA A 280 5.81 25.52 16.92
C ALA A 280 6.09 26.62 15.88
#